data_AF-A0A353QCU0-F1
#
_entry.id   AF-A0A353QCU0-F1
#
_cell.length_a   1.000
_cell.length_b   1.000
_cell.length_c   1.000
_cell.angle_alpha   90.00
_cell.angle_beta   90.00
_cell.angle_gamma   90.00
#
_symmetry.space_group_name_H-M   'P 1'
#
loop_
_entity.id
_entity.type
_entity.pdbx_description
1 polymer ?
#
loop_
_entity_poly.entity_id
_entity_poly.type
_entity_poly.pdbx_seq_one_letter_code
_entity_poly.pdbx_strand_id
1 'polypeptide(L)'
;MKQTTKNYETQWQAVAAYEKKSLPQSASAEVNKILRQAIADKNSPQVIKALIHQGKYDSVLDSQKDTLVFVHLNEMLSKSSDPIEQSVLHSMLGELYLQYYQNDRWNIDQRTQLSGFVPGDMNEWTKNIFYDKAVEHVAKSVAPADELLKVKVEHYAAVIELGKDSRRFFPTMYDFLAKRAIELFPQVEEDDDLSRSLARKHITQESLFAPLEEFVELPFNPQPEEYNLWALEMYRRLLSSLFARGLEQSTVLIELEKTDYLRRLYSAYENYALLSLEKMVRKWEHQDFSVEIVDKMADIYQAKLFSADIPGAEVDNIRREKDARKNLYELLRKYIDAFPRYERITLLKSKLSALTQPSFSLAGENTYTPESEKKLNLTYQNLSSLKARLYRVEMPVFDRYNENLKKNEKKTFVKEISVPLPPEEVYLTGKTAFSIDIKEPGAYKLEFEAANKQV
;
A
#
# COMPACT_ATOMS: atom_id res chain seq x y z
N MET A 1 3.33 41.39 10.83
CA MET A 1 3.60 40.11 10.13
C MET A 1 4.98 39.52 10.44
N LYS A 2 6.12 40.21 10.25
CA LYS A 2 7.47 39.63 10.51
C LYS A 2 7.72 39.13 11.95
N GLN A 3 7.12 39.75 12.96
CA GLN A 3 7.34 39.41 14.38
C GLN A 3 6.54 38.17 14.82
N THR A 4 5.31 38.01 14.32
CA THR A 4 4.46 36.83 14.56
C THR A 4 5.02 35.58 13.87
N THR A 5 5.53 35.68 12.64
CA THR A 5 6.15 34.55 11.94
C THR A 5 7.40 34.01 12.67
N LYS A 6 8.24 34.92 13.20
CA LYS A 6 9.44 34.55 13.97
C LYS A 6 9.12 33.89 15.31
N ASN A 7 7.93 34.18 15.87
CA ASN A 7 7.45 33.57 17.11
C ASN A 7 7.04 32.11 16.90
N TYR A 8 6.20 31.82 15.89
CA TYR A 8 5.77 30.44 15.59
C TYR A 8 6.93 29.52 15.21
N GLU A 9 7.89 29.99 14.42
CA GLU A 9 9.07 29.20 14.06
C GLU A 9 9.83 28.73 15.30
N THR A 10 10.00 29.61 16.29
CA THR A 10 10.65 29.29 17.56
C THR A 10 9.84 28.28 18.38
N GLN A 11 8.50 28.43 18.42
CA GLN A 11 7.62 27.50 19.13
C GLN A 11 7.64 26.11 18.49
N TRP A 12 7.64 26.01 17.16
CA TRP A 12 7.75 24.73 16.45
C TRP A 12 9.12 24.06 16.62
N GLN A 13 10.20 24.83 16.71
CA GLN A 13 11.52 24.29 17.08
C GLN A 13 11.50 23.70 18.49
N ALA A 14 10.78 24.31 19.43
CA ALA A 14 10.60 23.74 20.77
C ALA A 14 9.81 22.42 20.74
N VAL A 15 8.73 22.36 19.96
CA VAL A 15 7.97 21.10 19.74
C VAL A 15 8.89 20.01 19.19
N ALA A 16 9.62 20.27 18.11
CA ALA A 16 10.55 19.31 17.52
C ALA A 16 11.66 18.87 18.50
N ALA A 17 12.14 19.78 19.36
CA ALA A 17 13.11 19.46 20.40
C ALA A 17 12.53 18.53 21.48
N TYR A 18 11.26 18.71 21.87
CA TYR A 18 10.58 17.80 22.79
C TYR A 18 10.33 16.43 22.16
N GLU A 19 9.96 16.38 20.88
CA GLU A 19 9.79 15.11 20.14
C GLU A 19 11.11 14.33 20.04
N LYS A 20 12.21 15.00 19.71
CA LYS A 20 13.54 14.36 19.64
C LYS A 20 14.00 13.80 20.98
N LYS A 21 13.50 14.35 22.08
CA LYS A 21 13.76 13.89 23.46
C LYS A 21 12.73 12.86 23.95
N SER A 22 11.79 12.43 23.11
CA SER A 22 10.69 11.54 23.48
C SER A 22 9.85 12.07 24.65
N LEU A 23 9.56 13.37 24.66
CA LEU A 23 8.75 14.05 25.70
C LEU A 23 7.37 14.46 25.17
N PRO A 24 6.44 13.51 24.94
CA PRO A 24 5.16 13.78 24.27
C PRO A 24 4.25 14.76 25.04
N GLN A 25 4.27 14.74 26.37
CA GLN A 25 3.47 15.66 27.19
C GLN A 25 3.95 17.12 27.07
N SER A 26 5.27 17.34 26.99
CA SER A 26 5.84 18.68 26.82
C SER A 26 5.61 19.19 25.39
N ALA A 27 5.72 18.31 24.39
CA ALA A 27 5.38 18.62 23.00
C ALA A 27 3.89 19.01 22.88
N SER A 28 2.99 18.21 23.45
CA SER A 28 1.54 18.50 23.49
C SER A 28 1.24 19.83 24.19
N ALA A 29 1.86 20.12 25.33
CA ALA A 29 1.65 21.39 26.04
C ALA A 29 2.10 22.60 25.20
N GLU A 30 3.20 22.49 24.47
CA GLU A 30 3.68 23.57 23.59
C GLU A 30 2.77 23.73 22.35
N VAL A 31 2.34 22.63 21.74
CA VAL A 31 1.36 22.66 20.64
C VAL A 31 0.02 23.27 21.06
N ASN A 32 -0.46 22.99 22.27
CA ASN A 32 -1.64 23.64 22.83
C ASN A 32 -1.48 25.17 22.95
N LYS A 33 -0.28 25.67 23.29
CA LYS A 33 -0.01 27.12 23.32
C LYS A 33 -0.01 27.70 21.90
N ILE A 34 0.66 27.02 20.96
CA ILE A 34 0.68 27.40 19.54
C ILE A 34 -0.75 27.50 19.02
N LEU A 35 -1.60 26.51 19.31
CA LEU A 35 -3.00 26.49 18.91
C LEU A 35 -3.76 27.70 19.45
N ARG A 36 -3.72 27.95 20.77
CA ARG A 36 -4.40 29.09 21.38
C ARG A 36 -3.94 30.41 20.78
N GLN A 37 -2.64 30.56 20.57
CA GLN A 37 -2.09 31.76 19.95
C GLN A 37 -2.53 31.87 18.48
N ALA A 38 -2.49 30.78 17.72
CA ALA A 38 -2.91 30.76 16.31
C ALA A 38 -4.39 31.10 16.13
N ILE A 39 -5.26 30.65 17.05
CA ILE A 39 -6.66 31.05 17.09
C ILE A 39 -6.78 32.55 17.37
N ALA A 40 -6.07 33.07 18.38
CA ALA A 40 -6.10 34.49 18.73
C ALA A 40 -5.56 35.39 17.60
N ASP A 41 -4.49 34.95 16.93
CA ASP A 41 -3.83 35.64 15.83
C ASP A 41 -4.60 35.48 14.49
N LYS A 42 -5.68 34.70 14.46
CA LYS A 42 -6.43 34.30 13.25
C LYS A 42 -5.51 33.72 12.16
N ASN A 43 -4.51 32.96 12.60
CA ASN A 43 -3.52 32.36 11.72
C ASN A 43 -3.93 30.92 11.41
N SER A 44 -4.91 30.78 10.52
CA SER A 44 -5.51 29.50 10.15
C SER A 44 -4.48 28.44 9.75
N PRO A 45 -3.39 28.79 9.02
CA PRO A 45 -2.31 27.85 8.80
C PRO A 45 -1.72 27.27 10.09
N GLN A 46 -1.39 28.12 11.06
CA GLN A 46 -0.83 27.66 12.33
C GLN A 46 -1.86 26.91 13.18
N VAL A 47 -3.15 27.24 13.08
CA VAL A 47 -4.23 26.48 13.73
C VAL A 47 -4.27 25.06 13.16
N ILE A 48 -4.32 24.93 11.82
CA ILE A 48 -4.34 23.63 11.14
C ILE A 48 -3.13 22.79 11.56
N LYS A 49 -1.93 23.37 11.52
CA LYS A 49 -0.70 22.68 11.92
C LYS A 49 -0.73 22.25 13.39
N ALA A 50 -1.21 23.11 14.29
CA ALA A 50 -1.31 22.78 15.71
C ALA A 50 -2.32 21.65 15.99
N LEU A 51 -3.44 21.62 15.27
CA LEU A 51 -4.44 20.55 15.37
C LEU A 51 -3.91 19.20 14.85
N ILE A 52 -3.18 19.18 13.73
CA ILE A 52 -2.53 17.96 13.21
C ILE A 52 -1.54 17.41 14.24
N HIS A 53 -0.73 18.28 14.85
CA HIS A 53 0.21 17.86 15.89
C HIS A 53 -0.48 17.47 17.21
N GLN A 54 -1.64 18.03 17.55
CA GLN A 54 -2.42 17.58 18.70
C GLN A 54 -2.82 16.12 18.55
N GLY A 55 -3.40 15.74 17.41
CA GLY A 55 -3.80 14.36 17.13
C GLY A 55 -2.65 13.35 17.23
N LYS A 56 -1.39 13.78 16.98
CA LYS A 56 -0.18 12.98 17.19
C LYS A 56 0.09 12.63 18.65
N TYR A 57 -0.34 13.46 19.61
CA TYR A 57 -0.07 13.28 21.04
C TYR A 57 -1.31 12.90 21.86
N ASP A 58 -2.50 12.90 21.25
CA ASP A 58 -3.78 12.66 21.92
C ASP A 58 -3.99 11.22 22.42
N SER A 59 -3.00 10.33 22.27
CA SER A 59 -2.99 9.05 23.01
C SER A 59 -2.78 9.20 24.54
N VAL A 60 -2.76 10.42 25.10
CA VAL A 60 -2.34 10.66 26.49
C VAL A 60 -3.32 11.45 27.38
N LEU A 61 -4.39 12.10 26.91
CA LEU A 61 -5.13 13.04 27.78
C LEU A 61 -6.67 13.10 27.60
N ASP A 62 -7.38 12.50 28.56
CA ASP A 62 -8.68 12.89 29.15
C ASP A 62 -9.86 13.30 28.21
N SER A 63 -10.93 12.49 28.23
CA SER A 63 -12.10 12.55 27.31
C SER A 63 -12.91 13.86 27.30
N GLN A 64 -12.72 14.76 28.28
CA GLN A 64 -13.39 16.07 28.30
C GLN A 64 -12.70 17.14 27.44
N LYS A 65 -11.44 16.92 27.00
CA LYS A 65 -10.72 17.89 26.14
C LYS A 65 -10.94 17.63 24.64
N ASP A 66 -11.43 16.45 24.28
CA ASP A 66 -11.60 16.01 22.88
C ASP A 66 -12.68 16.78 22.11
N THR A 67 -13.67 17.37 22.79
CA THR A 67 -14.76 18.13 22.13
C THR A 67 -14.43 19.60 21.84
N LEU A 68 -13.44 20.19 22.53
CA LEU A 68 -13.10 21.61 22.35
C LEU A 68 -12.53 21.93 20.97
N VAL A 69 -11.83 20.98 20.35
CA VAL A 69 -11.32 21.12 18.99
C VAL A 69 -12.47 21.29 17.99
N PHE A 70 -13.55 20.52 18.14
CA PHE A 70 -14.74 20.65 17.29
C PHE A 70 -15.39 22.03 17.46
N VAL A 71 -15.47 22.55 18.69
CA VAL A 71 -16.02 23.89 18.94
C VAL A 71 -15.20 24.96 18.22
N HIS A 72 -13.88 24.94 18.36
CA HIS A 72 -13.01 25.93 17.71
C HIS A 72 -13.05 25.83 16.19
N LEU A 73 -13.00 24.63 15.62
CA LEU A 73 -13.08 24.42 14.18
C LEU A 73 -14.43 24.88 13.60
N ASN A 74 -15.53 24.57 14.27
CA ASN A 74 -16.86 25.04 13.86
C ASN A 74 -16.98 26.57 13.99
N GLU A 75 -16.40 27.18 15.03
CA GLU A 75 -16.38 28.63 15.18
C GLU A 75 -15.57 29.29 14.05
N MET A 76 -14.38 28.77 13.73
CA MET A 76 -13.57 29.24 12.60
C MET A 76 -14.33 29.10 11.28
N LEU A 77 -14.96 27.95 11.05
CA LEU A 77 -15.74 27.67 9.86
C LEU A 77 -16.90 28.68 9.71
N SER A 78 -17.59 29.00 10.81
CA SER A 78 -18.70 29.98 10.82
C SER A 78 -18.26 31.42 10.54
N LYS A 79 -16.99 31.76 10.84
CA LYS A 79 -16.43 33.11 10.67
C LYS A 79 -15.66 33.28 9.37
N SER A 80 -15.21 32.19 8.76
CA SER A 80 -14.46 32.24 7.51
C SER A 80 -15.41 32.52 6.35
N SER A 81 -14.98 33.42 5.46
CA SER A 81 -15.60 33.68 4.17
C SER A 81 -14.73 33.21 3.00
N ASP A 82 -13.58 32.57 3.28
CA ASP A 82 -12.67 32.04 2.27
C ASP A 82 -13.06 30.59 1.96
N PRO A 83 -13.53 30.27 0.74
CA PRO A 83 -13.92 28.91 0.35
C PRO A 83 -12.79 27.89 0.55
N ILE A 84 -11.53 28.30 0.39
CA ILE A 84 -10.38 27.40 0.52
C ILE A 84 -10.14 27.05 1.98
N GLU A 85 -10.20 28.04 2.87
CA GLU A 85 -10.11 27.84 4.31
C GLU A 85 -11.28 26.98 4.80
N GLN A 86 -12.51 27.29 4.40
CA GLN A 86 -13.70 26.50 4.75
C GLN A 86 -13.55 25.03 4.29
N SER A 87 -13.05 24.81 3.08
CA SER A 87 -12.77 23.48 2.55
C SER A 87 -11.77 22.70 3.40
N VAL A 88 -10.68 23.33 3.83
CA VAL A 88 -9.69 22.69 4.72
C VAL A 88 -10.32 22.37 6.08
N LEU A 89 -11.04 23.32 6.68
CA LEU A 89 -11.73 23.12 7.96
C LEU A 89 -12.75 21.98 7.89
N HIS A 90 -13.49 21.89 6.79
CA HIS A 90 -14.41 20.79 6.51
C HIS A 90 -13.68 19.44 6.39
N SER A 91 -12.55 19.37 5.67
CA SER A 91 -11.76 18.13 5.58
C SER A 91 -11.27 17.68 6.95
N MET A 92 -10.84 18.62 7.81
CA MET A 92 -10.40 18.33 9.16
C MET A 92 -11.54 17.87 10.07
N LEU A 93 -12.69 18.55 10.03
CA LEU A 93 -13.87 18.15 10.81
C LEU A 93 -14.32 16.74 10.44
N GLY A 94 -14.36 16.42 9.15
CA GLY A 94 -14.72 15.08 8.67
C GLY A 94 -13.81 14.00 9.23
N GLU A 95 -12.49 14.21 9.19
CA GLU A 95 -11.51 13.29 9.77
C GLU A 95 -11.65 13.17 11.29
N LEU A 96 -11.84 14.29 12.00
CA LEU A 96 -11.98 14.28 13.46
C LEU A 96 -13.23 13.53 13.93
N TYR A 97 -14.36 13.66 13.23
CA TYR A 97 -15.55 12.86 13.54
C TYR A 97 -15.29 11.36 13.40
N LEU A 98 -14.54 10.95 12.36
CA LEU A 98 -14.13 9.55 12.18
C LEU A 98 -13.18 9.09 13.27
N GLN A 99 -12.17 9.90 13.61
CA GLN A 99 -11.23 9.57 14.68
C GLN A 99 -11.94 9.42 16.04
N TYR A 100 -12.88 10.31 16.35
CA TYR A 100 -13.68 10.20 17.57
C TYR A 100 -14.47 8.89 17.60
N TYR A 101 -15.16 8.57 16.50
CA TYR A 101 -15.87 7.30 16.38
C TYR A 101 -14.93 6.10 16.56
N GLN A 102 -13.77 6.08 15.89
CA GLN A 102 -12.83 4.95 15.97
C GLN A 102 -12.26 4.78 17.38
N ASN A 103 -12.01 5.87 18.10
CA ASN A 103 -11.44 5.85 19.46
C ASN A 103 -12.40 5.21 20.47
N ASP A 104 -13.71 5.43 20.33
CA ASP A 104 -14.74 4.87 21.23
C ASP A 104 -15.66 3.86 20.52
N ARG A 105 -15.17 3.24 19.44
CA ARG A 105 -15.96 2.40 18.54
C ARG A 105 -16.71 1.30 19.27
N TRP A 106 -16.05 0.63 20.22
CA TRP A 106 -16.66 -0.48 20.96
C TRP A 106 -17.91 -0.05 21.72
N ASN A 107 -17.91 1.11 22.36
CA ASN A 107 -19.08 1.61 23.08
C ASN A 107 -20.13 2.18 22.12
N ILE A 108 -19.71 2.92 21.09
CA ILE A 108 -20.63 3.55 20.12
C ILE A 108 -21.40 2.49 19.33
N ASP A 109 -20.75 1.39 18.94
CA ASP A 109 -21.38 0.30 18.19
C ASP A 109 -22.45 -0.45 19.02
N GLN A 110 -22.46 -0.32 20.35
CA GLN A 110 -23.51 -0.88 21.22
C GLN A 110 -24.74 0.02 21.36
N ARG A 111 -24.72 1.25 20.82
CA ARG A 111 -25.82 2.22 20.98
C ARG A 111 -26.91 1.97 19.94
N THR A 112 -28.17 2.10 20.36
CA THR A 112 -29.32 2.05 19.44
C THR A 112 -29.29 3.26 18.52
N GLN A 113 -29.32 3.05 17.20
CA GLN A 113 -29.33 4.11 16.20
C GLN A 113 -30.47 5.12 16.44
N LEU A 114 -30.13 6.40 16.38
CA LEU A 114 -31.09 7.50 16.42
C LEU A 114 -31.34 8.01 15.01
N SER A 115 -32.61 8.24 14.66
CA SER A 115 -33.01 8.79 13.36
C SER A 115 -33.82 10.07 13.54
N GLY A 116 -33.56 11.08 12.72
CA GLY A 116 -34.27 12.36 12.74
C GLY A 116 -33.94 13.28 13.91
N PHE A 117 -33.00 12.90 14.78
CA PHE A 117 -32.58 13.69 15.94
C PHE A 117 -31.07 13.51 16.20
N VAL A 118 -30.38 14.62 16.45
CA VAL A 118 -28.96 14.65 16.83
C VAL A 118 -28.86 15.23 18.24
N PRO A 119 -28.42 14.44 19.24
CA PRO A 119 -28.22 14.94 20.60
C PRO A 119 -27.24 16.12 20.66
N GLY A 120 -27.44 17.03 21.63
CA GLY A 120 -26.53 18.16 21.84
C GLY A 120 -25.16 17.76 22.40
N ASP A 121 -25.12 16.68 23.20
CA ASP A 121 -23.87 16.11 23.69
C ASP A 121 -23.37 15.04 22.72
N MET A 122 -22.15 15.23 22.19
CA MET A 122 -21.50 14.30 21.26
C MET A 122 -21.20 12.94 21.91
N ASN A 123 -21.13 12.88 23.25
CA ASN A 123 -21.02 11.62 23.98
C ASN A 123 -22.25 10.72 23.83
N GLU A 124 -23.41 11.27 23.43
CA GLU A 124 -24.65 10.52 23.22
C GLU A 124 -24.86 10.10 21.76
N TRP A 125 -23.96 10.48 20.85
CA TRP A 125 -24.13 10.22 19.43
C TRP A 125 -24.02 8.74 19.09
N THR A 126 -24.78 8.32 18.07
CA THR A 126 -24.76 6.96 17.54
C THR A 126 -23.87 6.85 16.31
N LYS A 127 -23.49 5.63 15.90
CA LYS A 127 -22.63 5.37 14.73
C LYS A 127 -23.07 6.18 13.49
N ASN A 128 -24.35 6.15 13.16
CA ASN A 128 -24.90 6.83 12.00
C ASN A 128 -24.72 8.35 12.07
N ILE A 129 -24.85 8.97 13.24
CA ILE A 129 -24.65 10.43 13.39
C ILE A 129 -23.18 10.80 13.10
N PHE A 130 -22.22 10.01 13.59
CA PHE A 130 -20.81 10.23 13.29
C PHE A 130 -20.53 10.07 11.80
N TYR A 131 -21.10 9.04 11.16
CA TYR A 131 -20.93 8.81 9.73
C TYR A 131 -21.57 9.93 8.90
N ASP A 132 -22.80 10.33 9.20
CA ASP A 132 -23.51 11.45 8.58
C ASP A 132 -22.66 12.73 8.65
N LYS A 133 -22.12 13.05 9.83
CA LYS A 133 -21.29 14.24 10.03
C LYS A 133 -19.97 14.17 9.30
N ALA A 134 -19.30 13.02 9.34
CA ALA A 134 -18.07 12.80 8.60
C ALA A 134 -18.29 13.00 7.10
N VAL A 135 -19.30 12.34 6.53
CA VAL A 135 -19.63 12.39 5.11
C VAL A 135 -20.06 13.80 4.69
N GLU A 136 -20.90 14.46 5.48
CA GLU A 136 -21.31 15.85 5.25
C GLU A 136 -20.09 16.78 5.11
N HIS A 137 -19.17 16.70 6.07
CA HIS A 137 -17.99 17.55 6.09
C HIS A 137 -16.98 17.19 5.00
N VAL A 138 -16.70 15.90 4.78
CA VAL A 138 -15.80 15.48 3.71
C VAL A 138 -16.37 15.88 2.34
N ALA A 139 -17.67 15.71 2.09
CA ALA A 139 -18.31 16.14 0.84
C ALA A 139 -18.26 17.66 0.65
N LYS A 140 -18.51 18.44 1.71
CA LYS A 140 -18.39 19.91 1.66
C LYS A 140 -16.95 20.39 1.43
N SER A 141 -15.95 19.63 1.89
CA SER A 141 -14.54 19.99 1.71
C SER A 141 -14.12 20.11 0.24
N VAL A 142 -14.77 19.37 -0.66
CA VAL A 142 -14.46 19.32 -2.10
C VAL A 142 -15.50 20.02 -2.97
N ALA A 143 -16.58 20.53 -2.37
CA ALA A 143 -17.70 21.14 -3.10
C ALA A 143 -17.33 22.39 -3.93
N PRO A 144 -16.49 23.33 -3.46
CA PRO A 144 -16.11 24.52 -4.25
C PRO A 144 -14.98 24.18 -5.24
N ALA A 145 -15.24 23.25 -6.15
CA ALA A 145 -14.23 22.69 -7.05
C ALA A 145 -13.56 23.76 -7.93
N ASP A 146 -14.33 24.71 -8.45
CA ASP A 146 -13.82 25.76 -9.34
C ASP A 146 -12.84 26.71 -8.64
N GLU A 147 -13.07 27.03 -7.37
CA GLU A 147 -12.18 27.82 -6.53
C GLU A 147 -10.93 27.02 -6.16
N LEU A 148 -11.11 25.78 -5.72
CA LEU A 148 -10.03 24.91 -5.28
C LEU A 148 -9.05 24.56 -6.41
N LEU A 149 -9.53 24.43 -7.65
CA LEU A 149 -8.71 24.17 -8.83
C LEU A 149 -7.79 25.35 -9.20
N LYS A 150 -8.17 26.59 -8.83
CA LYS A 150 -7.36 27.80 -9.10
C LYS A 150 -6.19 27.96 -8.13
N VAL A 151 -6.22 27.26 -7.00
CA VAL A 151 -5.24 27.41 -5.93
C VAL A 151 -4.23 26.28 -5.99
N LYS A 152 -2.95 26.62 -6.12
CA LYS A 152 -1.86 25.65 -6.02
C LYS A 152 -1.72 25.18 -4.57
N VAL A 153 -1.66 23.87 -4.37
CA VAL A 153 -1.50 23.27 -3.03
C VAL A 153 -0.22 23.75 -2.33
N GLU A 154 0.81 24.09 -3.10
CA GLU A 154 2.09 24.62 -2.60
C GLU A 154 1.94 25.91 -1.77
N HIS A 155 0.90 26.72 -2.01
CA HIS A 155 0.63 27.90 -1.20
C HIS A 155 0.32 27.56 0.28
N TYR A 156 -0.02 26.30 0.56
CA TYR A 156 -0.32 25.76 1.89
C TYR A 156 0.79 24.82 2.41
N ALA A 157 1.99 24.85 1.82
CA ALA A 157 3.12 24.01 2.25
C ALA A 157 3.59 24.26 3.70
N ALA A 158 3.17 25.35 4.34
CA ALA A 158 3.42 25.59 5.76
C ALA A 158 2.63 24.65 6.69
N VAL A 159 1.58 24.00 6.17
CA VAL A 159 0.60 23.22 6.95
C VAL A 159 0.25 21.87 6.33
N ILE A 160 0.59 21.68 5.05
CA ILE A 160 0.46 20.42 4.35
C ILE A 160 1.87 19.83 4.17
N GLU A 161 2.06 18.61 4.67
CA GLU A 161 3.23 17.82 4.33
C GLU A 161 3.07 17.27 2.90
N LEU A 162 3.60 18.01 1.93
CA LEU A 162 3.61 17.57 0.55
C LEU A 162 4.71 16.53 0.34
N GLY A 163 4.33 15.33 -0.11
CA GLY A 163 5.27 14.38 -0.70
C GLY A 163 6.03 15.02 -1.86
N LYS A 164 7.29 14.62 -2.08
CA LYS A 164 8.16 15.23 -3.10
C LYS A 164 7.53 15.27 -4.49
N ASP A 165 6.76 14.24 -4.84
CA ASP A 165 6.12 14.11 -6.16
C ASP A 165 4.64 14.56 -6.18
N SER A 166 4.05 14.82 -5.00
CA SER A 166 2.65 15.26 -4.89
C SER A 166 2.42 16.58 -5.61
N ARG A 167 3.41 17.47 -5.64
CA ARG A 167 3.35 18.76 -6.37
C ARG A 167 3.33 18.60 -7.88
N ARG A 168 3.99 17.56 -8.40
CA ARG A 168 4.03 17.25 -9.84
C ARG A 168 2.71 16.65 -10.30
N PHE A 169 2.14 15.75 -9.51
CA PHE A 169 0.97 14.96 -9.91
C PHE A 169 -0.37 15.56 -9.47
N PHE A 170 -0.40 16.25 -8.34
CA PHE A 170 -1.63 16.74 -7.72
C PHE A 170 -1.46 18.22 -7.33
N PRO A 171 -1.34 19.11 -8.32
CA PRO A 171 -0.86 20.48 -8.09
C PRO A 171 -1.86 21.40 -7.40
N THR A 172 -3.16 21.09 -7.41
CA THR A 172 -4.21 21.99 -6.91
C THR A 172 -4.72 21.60 -5.52
N MET A 173 -5.33 22.55 -4.82
CA MET A 173 -6.00 22.26 -3.55
C MET A 173 -7.16 21.27 -3.74
N TYR A 174 -7.83 21.30 -4.89
CA TYR A 174 -8.85 20.33 -5.23
C TYR A 174 -8.28 18.91 -5.26
N ASP A 175 -7.13 18.71 -5.92
CA ASP A 175 -6.48 17.40 -6.01
C ASP A 175 -6.14 16.85 -4.62
N PHE A 176 -5.58 17.71 -3.76
CA PHE A 176 -5.23 17.36 -2.39
C PHE A 176 -6.45 16.95 -1.55
N LEU A 177 -7.50 17.77 -1.54
CA LEU A 177 -8.70 17.50 -0.76
C LEU A 177 -9.51 16.32 -1.31
N ALA A 178 -9.53 16.12 -2.63
CA ALA A 178 -10.16 14.96 -3.24
C ALA A 178 -9.44 13.67 -2.88
N LYS A 179 -8.11 13.64 -2.86
CA LYS A 179 -7.35 12.47 -2.37
C LYS A 179 -7.61 12.20 -0.88
N ARG A 180 -7.64 13.24 -0.04
CA ARG A 180 -8.04 13.09 1.37
C ARG A 180 -9.45 12.53 1.50
N ALA A 181 -10.39 13.00 0.69
CA ALA A 181 -11.74 12.47 0.68
C ALA A 181 -11.77 10.97 0.29
N ILE A 182 -10.98 10.56 -0.70
CA ILE A 182 -10.80 9.15 -1.10
C ILE A 182 -10.22 8.30 0.05
N GLU A 183 -9.38 8.85 0.92
CA GLU A 183 -8.83 8.15 2.10
C GLU A 183 -9.82 8.07 3.26
N LEU A 184 -10.72 9.06 3.40
CA LEU A 184 -11.67 9.15 4.50
C LEU A 184 -12.98 8.40 4.21
N PHE A 185 -13.53 8.47 2.99
CA PHE A 185 -14.80 7.82 2.66
C PHE A 185 -14.83 6.31 2.89
N PRO A 186 -13.77 5.53 2.62
CA PRO A 186 -13.77 4.10 2.92
C PRO A 186 -13.87 3.76 4.40
N GLN A 187 -13.68 4.71 5.32
CA GLN A 187 -13.77 4.49 6.76
C GLN A 187 -15.21 4.49 7.29
N VAL A 188 -16.17 4.96 6.49
CA VAL A 188 -17.61 4.87 6.79
C VAL A 188 -18.18 3.63 6.12
N GLU A 189 -18.13 2.50 6.83
CA GLU A 189 -18.67 1.22 6.32
C GLU A 189 -20.03 0.91 6.94
N GLU A 190 -21.00 0.66 6.07
CA GLU A 190 -22.31 0.12 6.43
C GLU A 190 -22.28 -1.41 6.52
N ASP A 191 -23.28 -1.98 7.21
CA ASP A 191 -23.51 -3.44 7.21
C ASP A 191 -24.01 -3.92 5.82
N ASP A 192 -24.53 -3.01 5.00
CA ASP A 192 -24.95 -3.28 3.64
C ASP A 192 -23.72 -3.36 2.71
N ASP A 193 -23.60 -4.46 1.98
CA ASP A 193 -22.49 -4.71 1.05
C ASP A 193 -22.55 -3.71 -0.13
N LEU A 194 -21.42 -3.11 -0.50
CA LEU A 194 -21.23 -2.27 -1.70
C LEU A 194 -21.89 -2.88 -2.95
N SER A 195 -21.84 -4.21 -3.09
CA SER A 195 -22.49 -4.96 -4.18
C SER A 195 -23.99 -4.66 -4.28
N ARG A 196 -24.69 -4.51 -3.14
CA ARG A 196 -26.11 -4.18 -3.08
C ARG A 196 -26.36 -2.72 -3.44
N SER A 197 -25.55 -1.80 -2.94
CA SER A 197 -25.65 -0.37 -3.27
C SER A 197 -25.49 -0.14 -4.78
N LEU A 198 -24.53 -0.82 -5.41
CA LEU A 198 -24.34 -0.79 -6.87
C LEU A 198 -25.55 -1.34 -7.63
N ALA A 199 -26.09 -2.48 -7.18
CA ALA A 199 -27.26 -3.10 -7.81
C ALA A 199 -28.51 -2.19 -7.76
N ARG A 200 -28.73 -1.46 -6.65
CA ARG A 200 -29.83 -0.47 -6.53
C ARG A 200 -29.71 0.68 -7.53
N LYS A 201 -28.49 1.01 -7.97
CA LYS A 201 -28.21 2.04 -8.98
C LYS A 201 -28.09 1.47 -10.41
N HIS A 202 -28.36 0.17 -10.59
CA HIS A 202 -28.15 -0.55 -11.85
C HIS A 202 -26.71 -0.49 -12.38
N ILE A 203 -25.72 -0.42 -11.49
CA ILE A 203 -24.29 -0.41 -11.82
C ILE A 203 -23.75 -1.83 -11.64
N THR A 204 -23.16 -2.41 -12.69
CA THR A 204 -22.51 -3.72 -12.60
C THR A 204 -21.12 -3.59 -11.97
N GLN A 205 -20.66 -4.61 -11.24
CA GLN A 205 -19.30 -4.59 -10.68
C GLN A 205 -18.23 -4.54 -11.77
N GLU A 206 -18.47 -5.18 -12.93
CA GLU A 206 -17.59 -5.11 -14.11
C GLU A 206 -17.35 -3.68 -14.58
N SER A 207 -18.40 -2.84 -14.59
CA SER A 207 -18.30 -1.45 -15.05
C SER A 207 -17.32 -0.60 -14.22
N LEU A 208 -17.04 -0.99 -12.97
CA LEU A 208 -16.05 -0.30 -12.13
C LEU A 208 -14.61 -0.47 -12.66
N PHE A 209 -14.38 -1.51 -13.47
CA PHE A 209 -13.10 -1.82 -14.12
C PHE A 209 -13.06 -1.36 -15.59
N ALA A 210 -14.08 -0.66 -16.06
CA ALA A 210 -14.11 -0.08 -17.40
C ALA A 210 -13.00 0.98 -17.58
N PRO A 211 -12.58 1.26 -18.83
CA PRO A 211 -11.68 2.36 -19.13
C PRO A 211 -12.19 3.69 -18.54
N LEU A 212 -11.26 4.61 -18.28
CA LEU A 212 -11.53 5.93 -17.73
C LEU A 212 -12.77 6.61 -18.33
N GLU A 213 -12.83 6.67 -19.67
CA GLU A 213 -13.89 7.35 -20.41
C GLU A 213 -15.30 6.78 -20.14
N GLU A 214 -15.39 5.50 -19.79
CA GLU A 214 -16.64 4.83 -19.43
C GLU A 214 -16.92 4.96 -17.92
N PHE A 215 -15.87 4.86 -17.09
CA PHE A 215 -16.00 4.95 -15.63
C PHE A 215 -16.49 6.32 -15.16
N VAL A 216 -16.03 7.42 -15.79
CA VAL A 216 -16.42 8.79 -15.38
C VAL A 216 -17.90 9.10 -15.61
N GLU A 217 -18.55 8.32 -16.47
CA GLU A 217 -19.97 8.43 -16.82
C GLU A 217 -20.90 7.63 -15.88
N LEU A 218 -20.34 6.85 -14.95
CA LEU A 218 -21.16 6.03 -14.05
C LEU A 218 -21.98 6.90 -13.07
N PRO A 219 -23.29 6.66 -12.94
CA PRO A 219 -24.18 7.55 -12.20
C PRO A 219 -24.26 7.20 -10.71
N PHE A 220 -23.13 7.22 -9.98
CA PHE A 220 -23.12 6.86 -8.55
C PHE A 220 -24.10 7.72 -7.73
N ASN A 221 -24.03 9.05 -7.89
CA ASN A 221 -24.95 10.04 -7.29
C ASN A 221 -25.43 9.63 -5.88
N PRO A 222 -24.49 9.50 -4.93
CA PRO A 222 -24.79 8.98 -3.59
C PRO A 222 -25.75 9.92 -2.86
N GLN A 223 -26.75 9.34 -2.22
CA GLN A 223 -27.49 10.02 -1.15
C GLN A 223 -26.61 10.09 0.11
N PRO A 224 -26.89 11.01 1.06
CA PRO A 224 -26.08 11.18 2.27
C PRO A 224 -25.79 9.87 3.01
N GLU A 225 -26.80 9.00 3.12
CA GLU A 225 -26.72 7.72 3.84
C GLU A 225 -26.10 6.58 2.99
N GLU A 226 -25.87 6.78 1.68
CA GLU A 226 -25.25 5.76 0.81
C GLU A 226 -23.71 5.78 0.93
N TYR A 227 -23.19 5.59 2.14
CA TYR A 227 -21.77 5.75 2.50
C TYR A 227 -20.81 5.01 1.55
N ASN A 228 -21.13 3.77 1.20
CA ASN A 228 -20.31 2.89 0.36
C ASN A 228 -20.07 3.44 -1.07
N LEU A 229 -20.90 4.37 -1.55
CA LEU A 229 -20.81 4.93 -2.90
C LEU A 229 -19.98 6.22 -2.96
N TRP A 230 -19.74 6.90 -1.83
CA TRP A 230 -19.06 8.19 -1.82
C TRP A 230 -17.60 8.11 -2.29
N ALA A 231 -16.87 7.05 -1.92
CA ALA A 231 -15.51 6.85 -2.40
C ALA A 231 -15.47 6.71 -3.93
N LEU A 232 -16.40 5.94 -4.53
CA LEU A 232 -16.49 5.77 -5.98
C LEU A 232 -16.87 7.06 -6.71
N GLU A 233 -17.80 7.83 -6.14
CA GLU A 233 -18.15 9.16 -6.66
C GLU A 233 -16.94 10.12 -6.62
N MET A 234 -16.13 10.07 -5.56
CA MET A 234 -14.91 10.88 -5.50
C MET A 234 -13.85 10.45 -6.50
N TYR A 235 -13.62 9.14 -6.68
CA TYR A 235 -12.77 8.65 -7.76
C TYR A 235 -13.26 9.17 -9.11
N ARG A 236 -14.58 9.09 -9.38
CA ARG A 236 -15.20 9.56 -10.62
C ARG A 236 -14.94 11.04 -10.86
N ARG A 237 -15.19 11.90 -9.86
CA ARG A 237 -14.98 13.35 -9.94
C ARG A 237 -13.52 13.74 -10.11
N LEU A 238 -12.62 13.14 -9.32
CA LEU A 238 -11.19 13.43 -9.42
C LEU A 238 -10.63 13.01 -10.78
N LEU A 239 -10.96 11.80 -11.24
CA LEU A 239 -10.54 11.30 -12.54
C LEU A 239 -11.07 12.17 -13.69
N SER A 240 -12.33 12.58 -13.64
CA SER A 240 -12.91 13.51 -14.62
C SER A 240 -12.15 14.84 -14.67
N SER A 241 -11.83 15.42 -13.51
CA SER A 241 -11.06 16.66 -13.39
C SER A 241 -9.62 16.54 -13.89
N LEU A 242 -8.93 15.46 -13.56
CA LEU A 242 -7.56 15.20 -14.02
C LEU A 242 -7.51 14.98 -15.53
N PHE A 243 -8.46 14.20 -16.06
CA PHE A 243 -8.60 13.95 -17.49
C PHE A 243 -8.86 15.24 -18.27
N ALA A 244 -9.82 16.06 -17.83
CA ALA A 244 -10.14 17.33 -18.49
C ALA A 244 -8.97 18.33 -18.49
N ARG A 245 -8.06 18.24 -17.51
CA ARG A 245 -6.84 19.07 -17.43
C ARG A 245 -5.62 18.48 -18.15
N GLY A 246 -5.76 17.31 -18.79
CA GLY A 246 -4.66 16.65 -19.49
C GLY A 246 -3.56 16.12 -18.56
N LEU A 247 -3.88 15.84 -17.29
CA LEU A 247 -2.92 15.32 -16.31
C LEU A 247 -2.83 13.79 -16.39
N GLU A 248 -2.32 13.28 -17.52
CA GLU A 248 -2.34 11.86 -17.89
C GLU A 248 -1.70 10.95 -16.82
N GLN A 249 -0.49 11.27 -16.36
CA GLN A 249 0.20 10.47 -15.34
C GLN A 249 -0.56 10.46 -14.01
N SER A 250 -1.16 11.58 -13.62
CA SER A 250 -1.97 11.68 -12.41
C SER A 250 -3.25 10.84 -12.51
N THR A 251 -3.91 10.88 -13.67
CA THR A 251 -5.04 10.01 -13.99
C THR A 251 -4.66 8.53 -13.85
N VAL A 252 -3.50 8.14 -14.41
CA VAL A 252 -3.00 6.77 -14.25
C VAL A 252 -2.82 6.40 -12.78
N LEU A 253 -2.17 7.25 -11.98
CA LEU A 253 -1.96 6.98 -10.55
C LEU A 253 -3.28 6.80 -9.79
N ILE A 254 -4.29 7.65 -10.05
CA ILE A 254 -5.60 7.52 -9.41
C ILE A 254 -6.38 6.29 -9.91
N GLU A 255 -6.25 5.91 -11.18
CA GLU A 255 -6.83 4.64 -11.67
C GLU A 255 -6.20 3.43 -10.96
N LEU A 256 -4.89 3.44 -10.69
CA LEU A 256 -4.22 2.36 -9.95
C LEU A 256 -4.65 2.34 -8.46
N GLU A 257 -4.82 3.50 -7.82
CA GLU A 257 -5.39 3.61 -6.47
C GLU A 257 -6.83 3.06 -6.44
N LYS A 258 -7.65 3.41 -7.44
CA LYS A 258 -9.01 2.86 -7.61
C LYS A 258 -8.98 1.34 -7.77
N THR A 259 -8.06 0.78 -8.56
CA THR A 259 -7.90 -0.67 -8.70
C THR A 259 -7.65 -1.33 -7.34
N ASP A 260 -6.82 -0.75 -6.47
CA ASP A 260 -6.63 -1.30 -5.11
C ASP A 260 -7.88 -1.20 -4.26
N TYR A 261 -8.59 -0.07 -4.30
CA TYR A 261 -9.86 0.08 -3.59
C TYR A 261 -10.87 -1.02 -3.98
N LEU A 262 -10.90 -1.40 -5.25
CA LEU A 262 -11.80 -2.43 -5.76
C LEU A 262 -11.43 -3.87 -5.34
N ARG A 263 -10.27 -4.12 -4.70
CA ARG A 263 -9.93 -5.44 -4.13
C ARG A 263 -10.96 -5.94 -3.12
N ARG A 264 -11.70 -5.02 -2.49
CA ARG A 264 -12.81 -5.35 -1.58
C ARG A 264 -13.94 -6.15 -2.27
N LEU A 265 -14.08 -6.00 -3.59
CA LEU A 265 -14.97 -6.81 -4.42
C LEU A 265 -14.18 -8.01 -4.97
N TYR A 266 -13.76 -8.92 -4.08
CA TYR A 266 -12.78 -9.99 -4.40
C TYR A 266 -13.07 -10.73 -5.72
N SER A 267 -14.30 -11.21 -5.90
CA SER A 267 -14.69 -11.95 -7.11
C SER A 267 -14.59 -11.10 -8.38
N ALA A 268 -15.08 -9.85 -8.35
CA ALA A 268 -14.97 -8.96 -9.50
C ALA A 268 -13.51 -8.56 -9.78
N TYR A 269 -12.72 -8.32 -8.73
CA TYR A 269 -11.30 -7.99 -8.85
C TYR A 269 -10.52 -9.11 -9.55
N GLU A 270 -10.67 -10.36 -9.09
CA GLU A 270 -10.02 -11.53 -9.69
C GLU A 270 -10.36 -11.69 -11.18
N ASN A 271 -11.60 -11.38 -11.57
CA ASN A 271 -12.08 -11.54 -12.94
C ASN A 271 -11.69 -10.37 -13.87
N TYR A 272 -11.70 -9.13 -13.39
CA TYR A 272 -11.66 -7.95 -14.25
C TYR A 272 -10.41 -7.07 -14.11
N ALA A 273 -9.69 -7.12 -12.98
CA ALA A 273 -8.60 -6.19 -12.71
C ALA A 273 -7.44 -6.32 -13.71
N LEU A 274 -6.97 -7.55 -13.98
CA LEU A 274 -5.86 -7.76 -14.92
C LEU A 274 -6.24 -7.31 -16.35
N LEU A 275 -7.44 -7.63 -16.81
CA LEU A 275 -7.92 -7.24 -18.14
C LEU A 275 -8.04 -5.71 -18.28
N SER A 276 -8.47 -5.03 -17.20
CA SER A 276 -8.52 -3.57 -17.14
C SER A 276 -7.11 -2.96 -17.27
N LEU A 277 -6.15 -3.46 -16.47
CA LEU A 277 -4.76 -2.99 -16.53
C LEU A 277 -4.08 -3.31 -17.89
N GLU A 278 -4.41 -4.43 -18.53
CA GLU A 278 -3.92 -4.75 -19.86
C GLU A 278 -4.45 -3.76 -20.92
N LYS A 279 -5.72 -3.32 -20.82
CA LYS A 279 -6.24 -2.27 -21.70
C LYS A 279 -5.53 -0.94 -21.44
N MET A 280 -5.32 -0.62 -20.16
CA MET A 280 -4.66 0.61 -19.73
C MET A 280 -3.20 0.67 -20.19
N VAL A 281 -2.43 -0.42 -20.04
CA VAL A 281 -1.03 -0.46 -20.46
C VAL A 281 -0.90 -0.37 -21.98
N ARG A 282 -1.84 -0.93 -22.75
CA ARG A 282 -1.88 -0.77 -24.22
C ARG A 282 -2.12 0.69 -24.63
N LYS A 283 -3.00 1.40 -23.93
CA LYS A 283 -3.27 2.83 -24.19
C LYS A 283 -2.02 3.69 -23.97
N TRP A 284 -1.20 3.34 -22.97
CA TRP A 284 -0.05 4.13 -22.54
C TRP A 284 1.31 3.49 -22.87
N GLU A 285 1.37 2.52 -23.79
CA GLU A 285 2.54 1.65 -23.98
C GLU A 285 3.84 2.37 -24.37
N HIS A 286 3.75 3.61 -24.86
CA HIS A 286 4.88 4.45 -25.25
C HIS A 286 5.23 5.55 -24.25
N GLN A 287 4.47 5.69 -23.17
CA GLN A 287 4.74 6.64 -22.11
C GLN A 287 5.53 5.98 -21.00
N ASP A 288 6.53 6.67 -20.44
CA ASP A 288 7.42 6.10 -19.43
C ASP A 288 6.69 5.74 -18.12
N PHE A 289 5.68 6.50 -17.74
CA PHE A 289 4.83 6.23 -16.58
C PHE A 289 3.99 4.95 -16.71
N SER A 290 3.92 4.32 -17.89
CA SER A 290 3.30 2.99 -18.04
C SER A 290 4.00 1.92 -17.20
N VAL A 291 5.23 2.16 -16.77
CA VAL A 291 5.95 1.35 -15.77
C VAL A 291 5.14 1.19 -14.49
N GLU A 292 4.36 2.19 -14.06
CA GLU A 292 3.49 2.10 -12.88
C GLU A 292 2.36 1.06 -13.06
N ILE A 293 1.79 1.01 -14.27
CA ILE A 293 0.75 0.04 -14.63
C ILE A 293 1.33 -1.37 -14.64
N VAL A 294 2.52 -1.53 -15.20
CA VAL A 294 3.24 -2.81 -15.25
C VAL A 294 3.63 -3.28 -13.84
N ASP A 295 4.05 -2.37 -12.97
CA ASP A 295 4.34 -2.68 -11.56
C ASP A 295 3.09 -3.26 -10.88
N LYS A 296 1.92 -2.66 -11.14
CA LYS A 296 0.64 -3.16 -10.64
C LYS A 296 0.23 -4.51 -11.23
N MET A 297 0.38 -4.69 -12.55
CA MET A 297 0.13 -5.99 -13.19
C MET A 297 1.04 -7.07 -12.59
N ALA A 298 2.29 -6.73 -12.28
CA ALA A 298 3.22 -7.65 -11.65
C ALA A 298 2.76 -8.11 -10.26
N ASP A 299 2.16 -7.22 -9.45
CA ASP A 299 1.56 -7.63 -8.16
C ASP A 299 0.45 -8.68 -8.36
N ILE A 300 -0.40 -8.50 -9.38
CA ILE A 300 -1.47 -9.44 -9.70
C ILE A 300 -0.91 -10.78 -10.17
N TYR A 301 0.09 -10.77 -11.06
CA TYR A 301 0.75 -12.00 -11.48
C TYR A 301 1.39 -12.72 -10.28
N GLN A 302 2.04 -12.00 -9.38
CA GLN A 302 2.63 -12.58 -8.17
C GLN A 302 1.58 -13.19 -7.25
N ALA A 303 0.45 -12.51 -7.02
CA ALA A 303 -0.65 -13.06 -6.23
C ALA A 303 -1.17 -14.39 -6.81
N LYS A 304 -1.28 -14.48 -8.14
CA LYS A 304 -1.69 -15.72 -8.84
C LYS A 304 -0.71 -16.88 -8.67
N LEU A 305 0.58 -16.61 -8.43
CA LEU A 305 1.57 -17.65 -8.12
C LEU A 305 1.34 -18.28 -6.74
N PHE A 306 0.75 -17.55 -5.79
CA PHE A 306 0.46 -18.04 -4.45
C PHE A 306 -0.92 -18.69 -4.31
N SER A 307 -1.84 -18.45 -5.25
CA SER A 307 -3.22 -18.97 -5.23
C SER A 307 -3.41 -20.22 -6.10
N ALA A 308 -2.34 -20.82 -6.60
CA ALA A 308 -2.40 -21.88 -7.62
C ALA A 308 -2.85 -23.26 -7.10
N ASP A 309 -3.15 -23.42 -5.81
CA ASP A 309 -3.52 -24.72 -5.24
C ASP A 309 -5.04 -24.97 -5.28
N ILE A 310 -5.56 -25.35 -6.45
CA ILE A 310 -6.89 -25.97 -6.56
C ILE A 310 -6.73 -27.50 -6.35
N PRO A 311 -7.32 -28.09 -5.29
CA PRO A 311 -7.26 -29.53 -5.05
C PRO A 311 -7.83 -30.32 -6.24
N GLY A 312 -7.08 -31.30 -6.77
CA GLY A 312 -7.53 -32.18 -7.86
C GLY A 312 -7.26 -31.67 -9.29
N ALA A 313 -6.60 -30.53 -9.48
CA ALA A 313 -6.28 -29.94 -10.79
C ALA A 313 -4.77 -29.66 -10.98
N GLU A 314 -3.91 -30.52 -10.44
CA GLU A 314 -2.45 -30.31 -10.33
C GLU A 314 -1.76 -29.97 -11.65
N VAL A 315 -2.10 -30.65 -12.74
CA VAL A 315 -1.50 -30.40 -14.08
C VAL A 315 -1.89 -29.03 -14.62
N ASP A 316 -3.15 -28.63 -14.45
CA ASP A 316 -3.62 -27.32 -14.89
C ASP A 316 -3.02 -26.19 -14.04
N ASN A 317 -2.83 -26.44 -12.74
CA ASN A 317 -2.19 -25.50 -11.83
C ASN A 317 -0.72 -25.25 -12.23
N ILE A 318 0.03 -26.31 -12.52
CA ILE A 318 1.43 -26.22 -12.98
C ILE A 318 1.53 -25.43 -14.29
N ARG A 319 0.62 -25.70 -15.25
CA ARG A 319 0.60 -24.95 -16.52
C ARG A 319 0.31 -23.47 -16.30
N ARG A 320 -0.71 -23.15 -15.51
CA ARG A 320 -1.08 -21.75 -15.19
C ARG A 320 0.06 -21.01 -14.50
N GLU A 321 0.74 -21.65 -13.55
CA GLU A 321 1.89 -21.05 -12.87
C GLU A 321 3.02 -20.76 -13.87
N LYS A 322 3.34 -21.73 -14.73
CA LYS A 322 4.37 -21.58 -15.76
C LYS A 322 4.06 -20.42 -16.72
N ASP A 323 2.82 -20.33 -17.19
CA ASP A 323 2.37 -19.26 -18.08
C ASP A 323 2.39 -17.89 -17.37
N ALA A 324 1.94 -17.83 -16.11
CA ALA A 324 1.99 -16.60 -15.32
C ALA A 324 3.43 -16.10 -15.10
N ARG A 325 4.37 -16.99 -14.74
CA ARG A 325 5.79 -16.65 -14.58
C ARG A 325 6.42 -16.18 -15.89
N LYS A 326 6.11 -16.85 -17.00
CA LYS A 326 6.58 -16.46 -18.33
C LYS A 326 6.09 -15.07 -18.71
N ASN A 327 4.77 -14.84 -18.62
CA ASN A 327 4.17 -13.56 -18.95
C ASN A 327 4.73 -12.43 -18.09
N LEU A 328 4.91 -12.68 -16.78
CA LEU A 328 5.53 -11.72 -15.88
C LEU A 328 6.98 -11.41 -16.28
N TYR A 329 7.79 -12.44 -16.54
CA TYR A 329 9.18 -12.26 -16.96
C TYR A 329 9.31 -11.45 -18.24
N GLU A 330 8.54 -11.81 -19.28
CA GLU A 330 8.54 -11.12 -20.57
C GLU A 330 8.08 -9.67 -20.44
N LEU A 331 7.02 -9.43 -19.64
CA LEU A 331 6.50 -8.09 -19.39
C LEU A 331 7.54 -7.21 -18.67
N LEU A 332 8.16 -7.73 -17.60
CA LEU A 332 9.18 -6.99 -16.85
C LEU A 332 10.37 -6.64 -17.75
N ARG A 333 10.89 -7.59 -18.52
CA ARG A 333 12.01 -7.32 -19.45
C ARG A 333 11.65 -6.29 -20.51
N LYS A 334 10.49 -6.44 -21.15
CA LYS A 334 10.01 -5.49 -22.17
C LYS A 334 10.04 -4.05 -21.66
N TYR A 335 9.50 -3.79 -20.47
CA TYR A 335 9.41 -2.42 -19.94
C TYR A 335 10.70 -1.91 -19.30
N ILE A 336 11.54 -2.79 -18.75
CA ILE A 336 12.91 -2.43 -18.31
C ILE A 336 13.75 -1.96 -19.49
N ASP A 337 13.67 -2.66 -20.63
CA ASP A 337 14.41 -2.34 -21.85
C ASP A 337 13.86 -1.09 -22.55
N ALA A 338 12.54 -0.91 -22.56
CA ALA A 338 11.89 0.25 -23.17
C ALA A 338 12.11 1.55 -22.37
N PHE A 339 12.08 1.49 -21.04
CA PHE A 339 12.13 2.66 -20.16
C PHE A 339 13.25 2.62 -19.10
N PRO A 340 14.52 2.38 -19.50
CA PRO A 340 15.63 2.15 -18.55
C PRO A 340 15.99 3.37 -17.68
N ARG A 341 15.49 4.56 -18.05
CA ARG A 341 15.74 5.84 -17.38
C ARG A 341 14.55 6.35 -16.56
N TYR A 342 13.40 5.68 -16.59
CA TYR A 342 12.26 6.09 -15.78
C TYR A 342 12.63 6.02 -14.29
N GLU A 343 12.28 7.05 -13.53
CA GLU A 343 12.79 7.26 -12.17
C GLU A 343 12.46 6.09 -11.21
N ARG A 344 11.34 5.39 -11.45
CA ARG A 344 10.89 4.23 -10.66
C ARG A 344 11.14 2.88 -11.33
N ILE A 345 11.97 2.82 -12.40
CA ILE A 345 12.27 1.55 -13.09
C ILE A 345 12.90 0.49 -12.19
N THR A 346 13.54 0.91 -11.10
CA THR A 346 14.11 0.02 -10.07
C THR A 346 13.07 -0.91 -9.44
N LEU A 347 11.78 -0.55 -9.45
CA LEU A 347 10.70 -1.44 -9.00
C LEU A 347 10.62 -2.69 -9.87
N LEU A 348 10.56 -2.52 -11.19
CA LEU A 348 10.51 -3.65 -12.13
C LEU A 348 11.83 -4.44 -12.10
N LYS A 349 12.98 -3.77 -12.00
CA LYS A 349 14.29 -4.46 -11.89
C LYS A 349 14.37 -5.32 -10.63
N SER A 350 13.86 -4.82 -9.50
CA SER A 350 13.80 -5.59 -8.24
C SER A 350 12.88 -6.80 -8.38
N LYS A 351 11.70 -6.65 -9.00
CA LYS A 351 10.77 -7.75 -9.26
C LYS A 351 11.35 -8.80 -10.21
N LEU A 352 12.04 -8.36 -11.28
CA LEU A 352 12.74 -9.26 -12.19
C LEU A 352 13.85 -10.02 -11.46
N SER A 353 14.66 -9.32 -10.67
CA SER A 353 15.74 -9.93 -9.89
C SER A 353 15.21 -10.97 -8.89
N ALA A 354 14.07 -10.72 -8.25
CA ALA A 354 13.43 -11.69 -7.37
C ALA A 354 12.90 -12.91 -8.16
N LEU A 355 12.28 -12.67 -9.32
CA LEU A 355 11.76 -13.73 -10.20
C LEU A 355 12.86 -14.63 -10.77
N THR A 356 14.08 -14.12 -10.92
CA THR A 356 15.21 -14.87 -11.49
C THR A 356 16.33 -15.10 -10.48
N GLN A 357 16.05 -14.99 -9.18
CA GLN A 357 17.08 -15.12 -8.16
C GLN A 357 17.71 -16.53 -8.22
N PRO A 358 19.02 -16.66 -8.45
CA PRO A 358 19.69 -17.94 -8.44
C PRO A 358 19.56 -18.59 -7.07
N SER A 359 19.02 -19.80 -7.04
CA SER A 359 18.81 -20.53 -5.80
C SER A 359 18.82 -22.03 -6.04
N PHE A 360 19.13 -22.79 -5.00
CA PHE A 360 18.87 -24.21 -4.97
C PHE A 360 18.55 -24.66 -3.54
N SER A 361 17.77 -25.73 -3.44
CA SER A 361 17.48 -26.40 -2.19
C SER A 361 17.62 -27.91 -2.38
N LEU A 362 18.06 -28.57 -1.31
CA LEU A 362 18.23 -30.01 -1.26
C LEU A 362 17.21 -30.62 -0.31
N ALA A 363 16.61 -31.71 -0.75
CA ALA A 363 15.73 -32.54 0.06
C ALA A 363 16.22 -33.99 0.01
N GLY A 364 16.39 -34.60 1.17
CA GLY A 364 16.85 -35.98 1.32
C GLY A 364 17.10 -36.32 2.78
N GLU A 365 17.43 -37.59 3.03
CA GLU A 365 17.81 -38.03 4.37
C GLU A 365 19.20 -37.49 4.75
N ASN A 366 19.44 -37.33 6.05
CA ASN A 366 20.74 -36.91 6.59
C ASN A 366 21.56 -38.09 7.14
N THR A 367 20.97 -39.29 7.14
CA THR A 367 21.58 -40.54 7.58
C THR A 367 21.19 -41.66 6.61
N TYR A 368 22.16 -42.44 6.17
CA TYR A 368 21.95 -43.54 5.23
C TYR A 368 22.65 -44.79 5.74
N THR A 369 22.11 -45.97 5.46
CA THR A 369 22.84 -47.21 5.69
C THR A 369 23.95 -47.36 4.63
N PRO A 370 25.08 -48.02 4.96
CA PRO A 370 26.19 -48.21 4.01
C PRO A 370 25.77 -48.72 2.63
N GLU A 371 24.86 -49.70 2.57
CA GLU A 371 24.41 -50.33 1.33
C GLU A 371 23.20 -49.63 0.67
N SER A 372 22.56 -48.66 1.32
CA SER A 372 21.42 -47.93 0.73
C SER A 372 21.83 -46.93 -0.34
N GLU A 373 20.92 -46.66 -1.28
CA GLU A 373 21.07 -45.58 -2.25
C GLU A 373 21.00 -44.22 -1.54
N LYS A 374 22.05 -43.42 -1.67
CA LYS A 374 22.14 -42.07 -1.07
C LYS A 374 21.67 -41.02 -2.07
N LYS A 375 20.36 -41.01 -2.32
CA LYS A 375 19.72 -40.10 -3.28
C LYS A 375 19.34 -38.77 -2.62
N LEU A 376 19.69 -37.67 -3.28
CA LEU A 376 19.30 -36.31 -2.91
C LEU A 376 18.48 -35.69 -4.04
N ASN A 377 17.33 -35.13 -3.70
CA ASN A 377 16.51 -34.34 -4.61
C ASN A 377 16.98 -32.88 -4.55
N LEU A 378 17.13 -32.27 -5.72
CA LEU A 378 17.53 -30.88 -5.87
C LEU A 378 16.41 -30.12 -6.57
N THR A 379 15.99 -29.01 -5.97
CA THR A 379 15.22 -27.97 -6.63
C THR A 379 16.14 -26.80 -6.91
N TYR A 380 16.13 -26.24 -8.12
CA TYR A 380 17.03 -25.17 -8.50
C TYR A 380 16.35 -24.13 -9.39
N GLN A 381 16.92 -22.93 -9.43
CA GLN A 381 16.46 -21.84 -10.27
C GLN A 381 17.65 -21.01 -10.74
N ASN A 382 17.63 -20.62 -12.01
CA ASN A 382 18.64 -19.76 -12.65
C ASN A 382 20.11 -20.21 -12.45
N LEU A 383 20.36 -21.53 -12.42
CA LEU A 383 21.72 -22.08 -12.33
C LEU A 383 22.17 -22.65 -13.68
N SER A 384 23.37 -22.29 -14.12
CA SER A 384 24.02 -22.86 -15.31
C SER A 384 24.81 -24.13 -14.98
N SER A 385 25.40 -24.21 -13.79
CA SER A 385 26.09 -25.40 -13.30
C SER A 385 26.09 -25.47 -11.79
N LEU A 386 26.03 -26.68 -11.24
CA LEU A 386 26.17 -26.94 -9.82
C LEU A 386 27.16 -28.10 -9.62
N LYS A 387 28.24 -27.84 -8.89
CA LYS A 387 29.24 -28.83 -8.50
C LYS A 387 29.12 -29.08 -7.01
N ALA A 388 29.16 -30.35 -6.62
CA ALA A 388 29.20 -30.74 -5.22
C ALA A 388 30.54 -31.40 -4.91
N ARG A 389 31.28 -30.84 -3.95
CA ARG A 389 32.51 -31.44 -3.43
C ARG A 389 32.18 -32.23 -2.17
N LEU A 390 32.48 -33.51 -2.21
CA LEU A 390 32.23 -34.45 -1.13
C LEU A 390 33.48 -34.59 -0.28
N TYR A 391 33.32 -34.37 1.02
CA TYR A 391 34.38 -34.51 2.00
C TYR A 391 34.01 -35.54 3.07
N ARG A 392 34.98 -36.33 3.49
CA ARG A 392 34.91 -37.14 4.71
C ARG A 392 35.34 -36.26 5.88
N VAL A 393 34.58 -36.25 6.95
CA VAL A 393 34.80 -35.39 8.12
C VAL A 393 35.29 -36.22 9.29
N GLU A 394 36.37 -35.76 9.94
CA GLU A 394 36.90 -36.37 11.17
C GLU A 394 36.29 -35.69 12.40
N MET A 395 34.97 -35.82 12.56
CA MET A 395 34.26 -35.21 13.68
C MET A 395 33.13 -36.12 14.19
N PRO A 396 33.00 -36.31 15.51
CA PRO A 396 31.88 -37.02 16.11
C PRO A 396 30.54 -36.37 15.69
N VAL A 397 29.52 -37.18 15.45
CA VAL A 397 28.20 -36.71 15.00
C VAL A 397 27.58 -35.68 15.96
N PHE A 398 27.87 -35.80 17.26
CA PHE A 398 27.34 -34.94 18.33
C PHE A 398 27.86 -33.49 18.28
N ASP A 399 29.09 -33.28 17.79
CA ASP A 399 29.73 -31.95 17.75
C ASP A 399 29.32 -31.11 16.52
N ARG A 400 28.51 -31.68 15.61
CA ARG A 400 28.10 -31.04 14.34
C ARG A 400 27.14 -29.86 14.49
N TYR A 401 26.52 -29.70 15.66
CA TYR A 401 25.63 -28.56 15.94
C TYR A 401 26.37 -27.34 16.51
N ASN A 402 27.68 -27.45 16.78
CA ASN A 402 28.48 -26.35 17.30
C ASN A 402 29.15 -25.55 16.16
N GLU A 403 28.63 -24.35 15.88
CA GLU A 403 29.11 -23.43 14.84
C GLU A 403 30.61 -23.11 14.95
N ASN A 404 31.16 -23.04 16.17
CA ASN A 404 32.57 -22.71 16.38
C ASN A 404 33.52 -23.86 16.01
N LEU A 405 33.07 -25.11 16.13
CA LEU A 405 33.88 -26.29 15.78
C LEU A 405 33.91 -26.54 14.26
N LYS A 406 32.89 -26.08 13.51
CA LYS A 406 32.86 -26.17 12.03
C LYS A 406 33.97 -25.37 11.34
N LYS A 407 34.51 -24.31 11.98
CA LYS A 407 35.55 -23.45 11.40
C LYS A 407 36.92 -24.15 11.27
N ASN A 408 37.22 -25.11 12.14
CA ASN A 408 38.49 -25.86 12.15
C ASN A 408 38.28 -27.36 11.87
N GLU A 409 37.18 -27.70 11.18
CA GLU A 409 36.81 -29.06 10.80
C GLU A 409 37.90 -29.70 9.94
N LYS A 410 38.51 -30.80 10.43
CA LYS A 410 39.38 -31.64 9.60
C LYS A 410 38.52 -32.42 8.64
N LYS A 411 38.71 -32.15 7.35
CA LYS A 411 37.98 -32.79 6.26
C LYS A 411 38.94 -33.23 5.17
N THR A 412 38.69 -34.41 4.62
CA THR A 412 39.47 -35.00 3.53
C THR A 412 38.61 -35.06 2.29
N PHE A 413 39.12 -34.52 1.18
CA PHE A 413 38.40 -34.55 -0.09
C PHE A 413 38.23 -35.99 -0.58
N VAL A 414 37.01 -36.34 -0.99
CA VAL A 414 36.67 -37.68 -1.50
C VAL A 414 36.54 -37.64 -3.02
N LYS A 415 35.60 -36.83 -3.52
CA LYS A 415 35.36 -36.66 -4.96
C LYS A 415 34.57 -35.39 -5.26
N GLU A 416 34.66 -34.95 -6.50
CA GLU A 416 33.75 -33.95 -7.08
C GLU A 416 32.61 -34.67 -7.79
N ILE A 417 31.38 -34.17 -7.60
CA ILE A 417 30.15 -34.69 -8.18
C ILE A 417 29.56 -33.57 -9.03
N SER A 418 29.43 -33.82 -10.34
CA SER A 418 28.70 -32.92 -11.22
C SER A 418 27.21 -33.17 -11.03
N VAL A 419 26.47 -32.17 -10.57
CA VAL A 419 25.02 -32.30 -10.37
C VAL A 419 24.32 -32.00 -11.71
N PRO A 420 23.52 -32.94 -12.26
CA PRO A 420 22.85 -32.72 -13.52
C PRO A 420 21.76 -31.68 -13.36
N LEU A 421 21.89 -30.56 -14.08
CA LEU A 421 20.87 -29.51 -14.18
C LEU A 421 20.24 -29.56 -15.58
N PRO A 422 19.05 -30.15 -15.74
CA PRO A 422 18.30 -30.04 -16.98
C PRO A 422 18.18 -28.57 -17.45
N PRO A 423 18.17 -28.29 -18.76
CA PRO A 423 17.87 -26.95 -19.25
C PRO A 423 16.48 -26.52 -18.78
N GLU A 424 16.40 -25.32 -18.22
CA GLU A 424 15.17 -24.72 -17.69
C GLU A 424 15.25 -23.20 -17.87
N GLU A 425 14.11 -22.53 -18.02
CA GLU A 425 14.09 -21.08 -18.15
C GLU A 425 14.51 -20.37 -16.86
N VAL A 426 15.13 -19.19 -16.95
CA VAL A 426 15.69 -18.47 -15.78
C VAL A 426 14.64 -18.09 -14.71
N TYR A 427 13.38 -17.97 -15.12
CA TYR A 427 12.24 -17.65 -14.27
C TYR A 427 11.45 -18.88 -13.79
N LEU A 428 11.86 -20.09 -14.20
CA LEU A 428 11.25 -21.35 -13.80
C LEU A 428 12.13 -22.12 -12.81
N THR A 429 11.46 -22.94 -12.02
CA THR A 429 12.11 -23.80 -11.03
C THR A 429 12.26 -25.19 -11.63
N GLY A 430 13.51 -25.66 -11.75
CA GLY A 430 13.84 -27.00 -12.19
C GLY A 430 13.92 -27.97 -11.02
N LYS A 431 13.65 -29.26 -11.30
CA LYS A 431 13.81 -30.37 -10.35
C LYS A 431 14.72 -31.43 -10.96
N THR A 432 15.61 -31.97 -10.15
CA THR A 432 16.54 -33.03 -10.54
C THR A 432 16.92 -33.86 -9.31
N ALA A 433 17.64 -34.96 -9.50
CA ALA A 433 18.18 -35.75 -8.41
C ALA A 433 19.55 -36.29 -8.79
N PHE A 434 20.38 -36.52 -7.77
CA PHE A 434 21.66 -37.19 -7.93
C PHE A 434 21.91 -38.13 -6.75
N SER A 435 22.68 -39.19 -7.01
CA SER A 435 23.00 -40.20 -6.02
C SER A 435 24.48 -40.18 -5.69
N ILE A 436 24.80 -40.45 -4.43
CA ILE A 436 26.18 -40.44 -3.92
C ILE A 436 26.61 -41.87 -3.69
N ASP A 437 27.57 -42.36 -4.48
CA ASP A 437 28.14 -43.68 -4.25
C ASP A 437 29.25 -43.62 -3.18
N ILE A 438 28.89 -43.99 -1.95
CA ILE A 438 29.80 -44.25 -0.82
C ILE A 438 29.29 -45.48 -0.07
N LYS A 439 30.20 -46.41 0.24
CA LYS A 439 29.92 -47.57 1.11
C LYS A 439 30.60 -47.52 2.46
N GLU A 440 31.69 -46.76 2.59
CA GLU A 440 32.43 -46.66 3.84
C GLU A 440 31.62 -45.91 4.92
N PRO A 441 31.37 -46.52 6.09
CA PRO A 441 30.74 -45.85 7.21
C PRO A 441 31.53 -44.61 7.63
N GLY A 442 30.83 -43.51 7.90
CA GLY A 442 31.47 -42.28 8.32
C GLY A 442 30.61 -41.03 8.20
N ALA A 443 31.22 -39.93 8.59
CA ALA A 443 30.68 -38.58 8.47
C ALA A 443 31.07 -37.99 7.11
N TYR A 444 30.10 -37.46 6.37
CA TYR A 444 30.34 -36.79 5.11
C TYR A 444 29.67 -35.42 5.05
N LYS A 445 30.30 -34.51 4.31
CA LYS A 445 29.83 -33.15 4.06
C LYS A 445 29.87 -32.86 2.56
N LEU A 446 28.82 -32.20 2.08
CA LEU A 446 28.77 -31.65 0.73
C LEU A 446 28.98 -30.14 0.82
N GLU A 447 29.89 -29.63 0.00
CA GLU A 447 30.05 -28.20 -0.25
C GLU A 447 29.76 -27.93 -1.72
N PHE A 448 28.95 -26.92 -1.99
CA PHE A 448 28.45 -26.64 -3.33
C PHE A 448 29.12 -25.41 -3.92
N GLU A 449 29.44 -25.49 -5.21
CA GLU A 449 29.91 -24.38 -6.02
C GLU A 449 28.95 -24.23 -7.20
N ALA A 450 28.31 -23.06 -7.32
CA ALA A 450 27.28 -22.78 -8.29
C ALA A 450 27.71 -21.67 -9.26
N ALA A 451 27.31 -21.79 -10.52
CA ALA A 451 27.37 -20.73 -11.51
C ALA A 451 25.95 -20.40 -12.00
N ASN A 452 25.70 -19.12 -12.23
CA ASN A 452 24.37 -18.58 -12.54
C ASN A 452 24.24 -18.31 -14.04
N LYS A 453 23.03 -18.39 -14.59
CA LYS A 453 22.80 -17.90 -15.96
C LYS A 453 22.74 -16.37 -15.96
N GLN A 454 23.02 -15.77 -17.10
CA GLN A 454 22.78 -14.33 -17.30
C GLN A 454 21.28 -14.10 -17.52
N VAL A 455 20.77 -13.01 -16.93
CA VAL A 455 19.35 -12.60 -16.95
C VAL A 455 19.17 -11.42 -17.89
#